data_AF-A0A352Z5M5-F1
#
_entry.id   AF-A0A352Z5M5-F1
#
_cell.length_a   1.000
_cell.length_b   1.000
_cell.length_c   1.000
_cell.angle_alpha   90.00
_cell.angle_beta   90.00
_cell.angle_gamma   90.00
#
_symmetry.space_group_name_H-M   'P 1'
#
loop_
_entity.id
_entity.type
_entity.pdbx_description
1 polymer ?
#
loop_
_entity_poly.entity_id
_entity_poly.type
_entity_poly.pdbx_seq_one_letter_code
_entity_poly.pdbx_strand_id
1 'polypeptide(L)'
;MKSITLESENCNSWNRREFENTSEYELECSSCSAYGSFSYVKKYFIWRWDINIPYDWKYGEWERIRLYPVQVPVVIIKCNLCGEIYRVYPSFILKGTTLTLTALIFVIFTYESSGLKWRNIPDKFCDKENKIAHSTLFKAVHGLGKSLEGCNKKVREAVEELTKQYQSPNIADESHPAWPPEKSRYEHTLAHEHALRAILFPLAYLRFRYDELSRLFFTYLFPLRIILSALSPPVSILSYR
;
A
#
# COMPACT_ATOMS: atom_id res chain seq x y z
N MET A 1 17.10 10.66 14.52
CA MET A 1 16.91 9.29 14.01
C MET A 1 16.10 9.36 12.74
N LYS A 2 16.74 9.12 11.59
CA LYS A 2 16.12 9.18 10.26
C LYS A 2 15.33 7.89 9.98
N SER A 3 14.57 7.85 8.89
CA SER A 3 13.84 6.66 8.46
C SER A 3 14.15 6.35 7.01
N ILE A 4 14.29 5.06 6.71
CA ILE A 4 14.53 4.51 5.39
C ILE A 4 13.44 3.48 5.11
N THR A 5 13.00 3.42 3.86
CA THR A 5 12.08 2.42 3.38
C THR A 5 12.83 1.40 2.53
N LEU A 6 12.71 0.11 2.87
CA LEU A 6 13.24 -1.00 2.09
C LEU A 6 12.12 -1.71 1.35
N GLU A 7 12.39 -2.12 0.11
CA GLU A 7 11.41 -2.88 -0.65
C GLU A 7 11.15 -4.24 -0.01
N SER A 8 9.87 -4.56 0.16
CA SER A 8 9.39 -5.89 0.51
C SER A 8 7.99 -6.09 -0.05
N GLU A 9 7.67 -7.32 -0.44
CA GLU A 9 6.40 -7.60 -1.09
C GLU A 9 5.21 -7.54 -0.13
N ASN A 10 5.35 -8.22 1.01
CA ASN A 10 4.30 -8.40 2.00
C ASN A 10 4.89 -8.69 3.39
N CYS A 11 4.03 -8.85 4.39
CA CYS A 11 4.45 -9.14 5.75
C CYS A 11 5.21 -10.47 5.87
N ASN A 12 4.85 -11.50 5.09
CA ASN A 12 5.52 -12.81 5.17
C ASN A 12 6.97 -12.73 4.67
N SER A 13 7.21 -12.09 3.52
CA SER A 13 8.57 -11.92 2.99
C SER A 13 9.43 -11.08 3.93
N TRP A 14 8.84 -10.07 4.58
CA TRP A 14 9.54 -9.23 5.54
C TRP A 14 9.88 -9.95 6.84
N ASN A 15 8.93 -10.70 7.39
CA ASN A 15 9.12 -11.43 8.66
C ASN A 15 10.15 -12.55 8.55
N ARG A 16 10.43 -13.06 7.35
CA ARG A 16 11.44 -14.08 7.09
C ARG A 16 12.86 -13.53 6.92
N ARG A 17 13.06 -12.21 6.85
CA ARG A 17 14.38 -11.61 6.65
C ARG A 17 15.27 -11.75 7.88
N GLU A 18 16.56 -11.97 7.63
CA GLU A 18 17.60 -11.98 8.66
C GLU A 18 18.14 -10.55 8.89
N PHE A 19 17.49 -9.82 9.78
CA PHE A 19 17.82 -8.41 10.04
C PHE A 19 19.18 -8.14 10.68
N GLU A 20 19.80 -9.17 11.24
CA GLU A 20 21.13 -9.10 11.85
C GLU A 20 22.24 -9.14 10.79
N ASN A 21 21.95 -9.70 9.60
CA ASN A 21 22.86 -9.72 8.46
C ASN A 21 22.71 -8.43 7.65
N THR A 22 23.42 -7.38 8.03
CA THR A 22 23.29 -6.08 7.37
C THR A 22 23.97 -5.96 6.01
N SER A 23 24.80 -6.93 5.61
CA SER A 23 25.42 -6.93 4.28
C SER A 23 24.45 -7.21 3.14
N GLU A 24 23.25 -7.73 3.44
CA GLU A 24 22.18 -7.90 2.44
C GLU A 24 21.45 -6.59 2.12
N TYR A 25 21.67 -5.54 2.91
CA TYR A 25 21.04 -4.26 2.69
C TYR A 25 21.94 -3.40 1.80
N GLU A 26 21.62 -3.37 0.51
CA GLU A 26 22.10 -2.40 -0.47
C GLU A 26 21.62 -0.98 -0.13
N LEU A 27 22.12 -0.43 0.96
CA LEU A 27 21.72 0.85 1.53
C LEU A 27 22.83 1.87 1.39
N GLU A 28 22.45 3.10 1.03
CA GLU A 28 23.30 4.27 1.11
C GLU A 28 22.94 5.13 2.32
N CYS A 29 23.95 5.52 3.10
CA CYS A 29 23.78 6.45 4.20
C CYS A 29 23.50 7.85 3.70
N SER A 30 22.28 8.35 3.91
CA SER A 30 21.86 9.71 3.53
C SER A 30 22.66 10.86 4.20
N SER A 31 23.55 10.57 5.16
CA SER A 31 24.34 11.60 5.88
C SER A 31 25.79 11.69 5.38
N CYS A 32 26.38 10.57 4.95
CA CYS A 32 27.79 10.52 4.53
C CYS A 32 28.01 9.74 3.23
N SER A 33 26.94 9.36 2.53
CA SER A 33 26.95 8.57 1.28
C SER A 33 27.70 7.23 1.34
N ALA A 34 27.92 6.71 2.54
CA ALA A 34 28.53 5.40 2.72
C ALA A 34 27.56 4.31 2.27
N TYR A 35 28.01 3.46 1.35
CA TYR A 35 27.23 2.33 0.85
C TYR A 35 27.55 1.06 1.64
N GLY A 36 26.52 0.25 1.94
CA GLY A 36 26.66 -1.07 2.58
C GLY A 36 27.29 -1.06 3.98
N SER A 37 27.48 0.11 4.59
CA SER A 37 28.26 0.28 5.82
C SER A 37 27.37 0.45 7.05
N PHE A 38 26.51 -0.54 7.31
CA PHE A 38 25.55 -0.50 8.41
C PHE A 38 25.72 -1.65 9.39
N SER A 39 25.39 -1.43 10.65
CA SER A 39 25.27 -2.46 11.69
C SER A 39 23.87 -2.49 12.28
N TYR A 40 23.41 -3.70 12.61
CA TYR A 40 22.16 -3.91 13.33
C TYR A 40 22.29 -3.38 14.76
N VAL A 41 21.25 -2.68 15.24
CA VAL A 41 21.18 -2.19 16.63
C VAL A 41 20.11 -2.94 17.40
N LYS A 42 18.87 -2.92 16.92
CA LYS A 42 17.73 -3.61 17.55
C LYS A 42 16.54 -3.70 16.61
N LYS A 43 15.58 -4.55 16.96
CA LYS A 43 14.25 -4.63 16.34
C LYS A 43 13.15 -4.42 17.38
N TYR A 44 12.03 -3.87 16.95
CA TYR A 44 10.80 -3.81 17.73
C TYR A 44 9.61 -4.06 16.79
N PHE A 45 8.48 -4.49 17.34
CA PHE A 45 7.31 -4.83 16.54
C PHE A 45 6.28 -3.72 16.59
N ILE A 46 5.66 -3.46 15.44
CA ILE A 46 4.48 -2.59 15.33
C ILE A 46 3.29 -3.42 14.85
N TRP A 47 2.11 -3.10 15.35
CA TRP A 47 0.87 -3.71 14.87
C TRP A 47 0.37 -3.02 13.61
N ARG A 48 0.02 -3.82 12.61
CA ARG A 48 -0.63 -3.39 11.38
C ARG A 48 -1.80 -4.32 11.07
N TRP A 49 -2.69 -3.87 10.21
CA TRP A 49 -3.75 -4.69 9.63
C TRP A 49 -3.34 -5.07 8.21
N ASP A 50 -3.19 -6.36 7.98
CA ASP A 50 -2.93 -6.92 6.66
C ASP A 50 -4.15 -7.69 6.18
N ILE A 51 -4.14 -8.07 4.90
CA ILE A 51 -5.26 -8.74 4.27
C ILE A 51 -4.81 -10.02 3.58
N ASN A 52 -5.61 -11.07 3.75
CA ASN A 52 -5.49 -12.32 3.02
C ASN A 52 -6.52 -12.32 1.89
N ILE A 53 -6.02 -12.37 0.66
CA ILE A 53 -6.81 -12.45 -0.57
C ILE A 53 -6.34 -13.71 -1.30
N PRO A 54 -7.19 -14.75 -1.41
CA PRO A 54 -6.85 -15.95 -2.17
C PRO A 54 -6.50 -15.62 -3.63
N TYR A 55 -5.52 -16.33 -4.22
CA TYR A 55 -5.10 -16.10 -5.61
C TYR A 55 -6.20 -16.38 -6.65
N ASP A 56 -7.17 -17.21 -6.29
CA ASP A 56 -8.34 -17.60 -7.08
C ASP A 56 -9.62 -16.88 -6.62
N TRP A 57 -9.50 -15.81 -5.84
CA TRP A 57 -10.64 -15.02 -5.40
C TRP A 57 -11.37 -14.38 -6.58
N LYS A 58 -12.71 -14.47 -6.58
CA LYS A 58 -13.60 -13.83 -7.56
C LYS A 58 -14.39 -12.69 -6.94
N TYR A 59 -14.74 -11.71 -7.77
CA TYR A 59 -15.46 -10.52 -7.31
C TYR A 59 -16.80 -10.94 -6.69
N GLY A 60 -17.06 -10.51 -5.45
CA GLY A 60 -18.26 -10.91 -4.70
C GLY A 60 -18.04 -11.98 -3.63
N GLU A 61 -16.97 -12.76 -3.70
CA GLU A 61 -16.63 -13.82 -2.73
C GLU A 61 -15.97 -13.24 -1.45
N TRP A 62 -16.69 -12.30 -0.83
CA TRP A 62 -16.20 -11.49 0.31
C TRP A 62 -15.89 -12.34 1.55
N GLU A 63 -16.59 -13.46 1.71
CA GLU A 63 -16.42 -14.41 2.81
C GLU A 63 -15.08 -15.13 2.80
N ARG A 64 -14.34 -15.11 1.68
CA ARG A 64 -12.99 -15.69 1.55
C ARG A 64 -11.89 -14.71 1.94
N ILE A 65 -12.23 -13.42 2.07
CA ILE A 65 -11.30 -12.35 2.37
C ILE A 65 -11.20 -12.16 3.89
N ARG A 66 -9.98 -12.01 4.40
CA ARG A 66 -9.73 -11.81 5.83
C ARG A 66 -8.81 -10.65 6.06
N LEU A 67 -9.26 -9.66 6.84
CA LEU A 67 -8.47 -8.55 7.34
C LEU A 67 -8.10 -8.85 8.80
N TYR A 68 -6.80 -8.93 9.10
CA TYR A 68 -6.31 -9.42 10.38
C TYR A 68 -5.14 -8.57 10.91
N PRO A 69 -4.95 -8.50 12.23
CA PRO A 69 -3.81 -7.83 12.81
C PRO A 69 -2.54 -8.67 12.63
N VAL A 70 -1.43 -8.02 12.30
CA VAL A 70 -0.10 -8.64 12.14
C VAL A 70 0.96 -7.77 12.82
N GLN A 71 1.95 -8.43 13.42
CA GLN A 71 3.14 -7.76 13.92
C GLN A 71 4.17 -7.66 12.80
N VAL A 72 4.65 -6.44 12.56
CA VAL A 72 5.69 -6.17 11.57
C VAL A 72 6.94 -5.67 12.31
N PRO A 73 8.11 -6.32 12.14
CA PRO A 73 9.35 -5.85 12.71
C PRO A 73 9.78 -4.54 12.05
N VAL A 74 10.15 -3.56 12.87
CA VAL A 74 10.86 -2.35 12.47
C VAL A 74 12.27 -2.45 13.02
N VAL A 75 13.24 -2.26 12.14
CA VAL A 75 14.66 -2.45 12.47
C VAL A 75 15.33 -1.12 12.66
N ILE A 76 16.25 -1.07 13.60
CA ILE A 76 17.12 0.07 13.82
C ILE A 76 18.53 -0.35 13.41
N ILE A 77 19.09 0.41 12.48
CA ILE A 77 20.46 0.23 11.99
C ILE A 77 21.27 1.49 12.24
N LYS A 78 22.59 1.35 12.33
CA LYS A 78 23.54 2.43 12.53
C LYS A 78 24.57 2.43 11.40
N CYS A 79 24.84 3.60 10.82
CA CYS A 79 25.95 3.74 9.88
C CYS A 79 27.28 3.60 10.64
N ASN A 80 28.16 2.72 10.18
CA ASN A 80 29.44 2.44 10.81
C ASN A 80 30.45 3.57 10.62
N LEU A 81 30.29 4.42 9.59
CA LEU A 81 31.20 5.52 9.30
C LEU A 81 30.86 6.82 10.04
N CYS A 82 29.59 7.26 9.99
CA CYS A 82 29.17 8.52 10.60
C CYS A 82 28.37 8.36 11.91
N GLY A 83 28.03 7.13 12.28
CA GLY A 83 27.28 6.82 13.51
C GLY A 83 25.79 7.17 13.47
N GLU A 84 25.26 7.70 12.35
CA GLU A 84 23.85 8.05 12.20
C GLU A 84 22.94 6.82 12.35
N ILE A 85 21.80 7.00 13.01
CA ILE A 85 20.85 5.92 13.32
C ILE A 85 19.58 6.06 12.50
N TYR A 86 19.17 4.96 11.88
CA TYR A 86 18.03 4.87 10.98
C TYR A 86 17.00 3.85 11.48
N ARG A 87 15.72 4.18 11.29
CA ARG A 87 14.60 3.23 11.38
C ARG A 87 14.29 2.72 9.98
N VAL A 88 14.26 1.41 9.81
CA VAL A 88 13.98 0.75 8.54
C VAL A 88 12.56 0.22 8.55
N TYR A 89 11.73 0.73 7.63
CA TYR A 89 10.37 0.28 7.40
C TYR A 89 10.29 -0.50 6.08
N PRO A 90 9.41 -1.50 5.96
CA PRO A 90 9.14 -2.11 4.66
C PRO A 90 8.25 -1.19 3.79
N SER A 91 8.40 -1.30 2.48
CA SER A 91 7.69 -0.47 1.50
C SER A 91 6.18 -0.64 1.50
N PHE A 92 5.64 -1.76 2.01
CA PHE A 92 4.20 -1.94 2.20
C PHE A 92 3.63 -1.19 3.42
N ILE A 93 4.45 -0.51 4.23
CA ILE A 93 3.95 0.35 5.32
C ILE A 93 4.06 1.82 4.91
N LEU A 94 2.91 2.50 4.87
CA LEU A 94 2.89 3.97 4.84
C LEU A 94 2.94 4.54 6.27
N LYS A 95 3.58 5.69 6.43
CA LYS A 95 3.61 6.38 7.72
C LYS A 95 2.22 6.93 8.03
N GLY A 96 1.76 6.76 9.27
CA GLY A 96 0.49 7.29 9.74
C GLY A 96 -0.75 6.44 9.40
N THR A 97 -0.60 5.34 8.65
CA THR A 97 -1.67 4.34 8.49
C THR A 97 -1.45 3.14 9.42
N THR A 98 -2.55 2.51 9.79
CA THR A 98 -2.59 1.25 10.54
C THR A 98 -2.70 0.04 9.60
N LEU A 99 -2.99 0.23 8.32
CA LEU A 99 -3.10 -0.82 7.32
C LEU A 99 -1.79 -0.96 6.52
N THR A 100 -1.48 -2.18 6.07
CA THR A 100 -0.52 -2.38 4.98
C THR A 100 -1.07 -1.76 3.69
N LEU A 101 -0.20 -1.45 2.73
CA LEU A 101 -0.61 -0.90 1.44
C LEU A 101 -1.60 -1.82 0.72
N THR A 102 -1.35 -3.13 0.74
CA THR A 102 -2.25 -4.13 0.14
C THR A 102 -3.64 -4.08 0.77
N ALA A 103 -3.72 -4.09 2.09
CA ALA A 103 -4.98 -4.00 2.81
C ALA A 103 -5.69 -2.67 2.56
N LEU A 104 -4.94 -1.57 2.54
CA LEU A 104 -5.47 -0.24 2.28
C LEU A 104 -6.08 -0.14 0.88
N ILE A 105 -5.34 -0.51 -0.16
CA ILE A 105 -5.81 -0.48 -1.55
C ILE A 105 -7.02 -1.40 -1.74
N PHE A 106 -7.01 -2.61 -1.16
CA PHE A 106 -8.16 -3.51 -1.26
C PHE A 106 -9.41 -2.96 -0.57
N VAL A 107 -9.25 -2.34 0.61
CA VAL A 107 -10.37 -1.70 1.33
C VAL A 107 -10.95 -0.54 0.51
N ILE A 108 -10.11 0.28 -0.12
CA ILE A 108 -10.56 1.38 -0.98
C ILE A 108 -11.27 0.80 -2.21
N PHE A 109 -10.66 -0.18 -2.89
CA PHE A 109 -11.26 -0.86 -4.03
C PHE A 109 -12.64 -1.42 -3.69
N THR A 110 -12.75 -2.15 -2.58
CA THR A 110 -14.02 -2.73 -2.13
C THR A 110 -15.03 -1.63 -1.82
N TYR A 111 -14.61 -0.60 -1.08
CA TYR A 111 -15.51 0.50 -0.74
C TYR A 111 -16.02 1.19 -2.00
N GLU A 112 -15.18 1.54 -2.97
CA GLU A 112 -15.60 2.27 -4.16
C GLU A 112 -16.36 1.42 -5.18
N SER A 113 -15.94 0.17 -5.42
CA SER A 113 -16.52 -0.68 -6.47
C SER A 113 -17.79 -1.43 -6.06
N SER A 114 -18.03 -1.59 -4.75
CA SER A 114 -19.17 -2.35 -4.21
C SER A 114 -20.23 -1.45 -3.55
N GLY A 115 -21.34 -2.07 -3.15
CA GLY A 115 -22.38 -1.44 -2.33
C GLY A 115 -22.07 -1.39 -0.83
N LEU A 116 -20.89 -1.83 -0.39
CA LEU A 116 -20.54 -1.88 1.02
C LEU A 116 -20.26 -0.48 1.59
N LYS A 117 -20.76 -0.24 2.80
CA LYS A 117 -20.47 0.96 3.59
C LYS A 117 -19.31 0.66 4.54
N TRP A 118 -18.65 1.71 5.05
CA TRP A 118 -17.54 1.58 6.01
C TRP A 118 -17.83 0.65 7.19
N ARG A 119 -19.07 0.66 7.71
CA ARG A 119 -19.48 -0.21 8.81
C ARG A 119 -19.54 -1.69 8.42
N ASN A 120 -19.84 -2.00 7.16
CA ASN A 120 -19.93 -3.37 6.67
C ASN A 120 -18.55 -4.03 6.48
N ILE A 121 -17.51 -3.24 6.23
CA ILE A 121 -16.18 -3.77 5.89
C ILE A 121 -15.56 -4.56 7.05
N PRO A 122 -15.47 -4.03 8.29
CA PRO A 122 -15.00 -4.83 9.42
C PRO A 122 -15.88 -6.05 9.69
N ASP A 123 -17.20 -5.92 9.55
CA ASP A 123 -18.11 -7.04 9.81
C ASP A 123 -17.99 -8.17 8.78
N LYS A 124 -17.57 -7.85 7.54
CA LYS A 124 -17.36 -8.85 6.49
C LYS A 124 -15.97 -9.48 6.50
N PHE A 125 -14.93 -8.69 6.77
CA PHE A 125 -13.56 -9.13 6.57
C PHE A 125 -12.81 -9.45 7.86
N CYS A 126 -13.25 -8.93 9.01
CA CYS A 126 -12.59 -9.21 10.28
C CYS A 126 -13.29 -10.34 11.03
N ASP A 127 -12.50 -11.09 11.80
CA ASP A 127 -13.03 -12.07 12.74
C ASP A 127 -13.74 -11.38 13.91
N LYS A 128 -14.63 -12.11 14.60
CA LYS A 128 -15.41 -11.56 15.71
C LYS A 128 -14.56 -11.00 16.85
N GLU A 129 -13.42 -11.63 17.11
CA GLU A 129 -12.52 -11.29 18.21
C GLU A 129 -11.50 -10.21 17.84
N ASN A 130 -11.24 -10.03 16.54
CA ASN A 130 -10.22 -9.13 16.02
C ASN A 130 -10.83 -8.19 14.99
N LYS A 131 -11.54 -7.14 15.44
CA LYS A 131 -12.18 -6.16 14.56
C LYS A 131 -11.48 -4.81 14.56
N ILE A 132 -11.15 -4.32 13.37
CA ILE A 132 -10.75 -2.92 13.19
C ILE A 132 -11.99 -2.02 13.23
N ALA A 133 -11.89 -0.85 13.88
CA ALA A 133 -12.97 0.12 13.85
C ALA A 133 -13.15 0.71 12.43
N HIS A 134 -14.40 0.85 11.97
CA HIS A 134 -14.71 1.47 10.67
C HIS A 134 -14.17 2.92 10.57
N SER A 135 -14.11 3.65 11.68
CA SER A 135 -13.53 4.99 11.73
C SER A 135 -12.02 4.98 11.48
N THR A 136 -11.32 3.92 11.89
CA THR A 136 -9.89 3.73 11.60
C THR A 136 -9.68 3.47 10.11
N LEU A 137 -10.52 2.64 9.48
CA LEU A 137 -10.50 2.42 8.02
C LEU A 137 -10.73 3.73 7.27
N PHE A 138 -11.79 4.46 7.61
CA PHE A 138 -12.11 5.75 7.00
C PHE A 138 -10.94 6.74 7.13
N LYS A 139 -10.36 6.89 8.32
CA LYS A 139 -9.21 7.78 8.54
C LYS A 139 -7.99 7.38 7.73
N ALA A 140 -7.71 6.08 7.59
CA ALA A 140 -6.59 5.61 6.79
C ALA A 140 -6.77 5.90 5.29
N VAL A 141 -7.97 5.62 4.77
CA VAL A 141 -8.32 5.88 3.36
C VAL A 141 -8.29 7.38 3.06
N HIS A 142 -8.95 8.18 3.89
CA HIS A 142 -8.97 9.62 3.74
C HIS A 142 -7.57 10.24 3.91
N GLY A 143 -6.75 9.68 4.81
CA GLY A 143 -5.36 10.07 4.98
C GLY A 143 -4.53 9.83 3.71
N LEU A 144 -4.70 8.68 3.04
CA LEU A 144 -4.06 8.43 1.76
C LEU A 144 -4.52 9.39 0.67
N GLY A 145 -5.83 9.63 0.56
CA GLY A 145 -6.39 10.57 -0.43
C GLY A 145 -5.80 11.98 -0.26
N LYS A 146 -5.70 12.45 0.99
CA LYS A 146 -5.03 13.72 1.32
C LYS A 146 -3.54 13.71 0.94
N SER A 147 -2.83 12.62 1.22
CA SER A 147 -1.41 12.49 0.86
C SER A 147 -1.18 12.49 -0.65
N LEU A 148 -2.11 11.93 -1.43
CA LEU A 148 -2.07 11.92 -2.89
C LEU A 148 -2.38 13.30 -3.48
N GLU A 149 -3.37 14.01 -2.94
CA GLU A 149 -3.69 15.38 -3.36
C GLU A 149 -2.48 16.32 -3.15
N GLY A 150 -1.82 16.21 -2.00
CA GLY A 150 -0.63 17.01 -1.67
C GLY A 150 0.70 16.42 -2.13
N CYS A 151 0.70 15.37 -2.96
CA CYS A 151 1.94 14.70 -3.35
C CYS A 151 2.78 15.51 -4.34
N ASN A 152 4.07 15.18 -4.45
CA ASN A 152 4.93 15.82 -5.43
C ASN A 152 4.56 15.38 -6.87
N LYS A 153 4.97 16.19 -7.84
CA LYS A 153 4.71 15.95 -9.27
C LYS A 153 5.15 14.54 -9.73
N LYS A 154 6.26 14.00 -9.20
CA LYS A 154 6.79 12.68 -9.57
C LYS A 154 5.87 11.52 -9.21
N VAL A 155 5.30 11.52 -8.00
CA VAL A 155 4.36 10.47 -7.57
C VAL A 155 3.11 10.51 -8.43
N ARG A 156 2.59 11.72 -8.70
CA ARG A 156 1.44 11.90 -9.58
C ARG A 156 1.71 11.39 -11.00
N GLU A 157 2.82 11.78 -11.61
CA GLU A 157 3.23 11.31 -12.94
C GLU A 157 3.42 9.79 -12.99
N ALA A 158 4.02 9.20 -11.96
CA ALA A 158 4.20 7.75 -11.87
C ALA A 158 2.86 7.00 -11.77
N VAL A 159 1.89 7.55 -11.02
CA VAL A 159 0.52 7.01 -10.96
C VAL A 159 -0.17 7.11 -12.32
N GLU A 160 -0.08 8.27 -12.99
CA GLU A 160 -0.67 8.48 -14.31
C GLU A 160 -0.09 7.52 -15.35
N GLU A 161 1.22 7.35 -15.35
CA GLU A 161 1.93 6.44 -16.25
C GLU A 161 1.55 4.98 -16.00
N LEU A 162 1.53 4.56 -14.72
CA LEU A 162 1.08 3.23 -14.35
C LEU A 162 -0.38 3.01 -14.79
N THR A 163 -1.23 4.03 -14.62
CA THR A 163 -2.63 3.94 -15.06
C THR A 163 -2.74 3.74 -16.57
N LYS A 164 -1.95 4.44 -17.39
CA LYS A 164 -1.93 4.25 -18.85
C LYS A 164 -1.47 2.85 -19.26
N GLN A 165 -0.46 2.29 -18.59
CA GLN A 165 0.07 0.95 -18.90
C GLN A 165 -0.95 -0.15 -18.66
N TYR A 166 -1.82 0.01 -17.67
CA TYR A 166 -2.83 -0.97 -17.29
C TYR A 166 -4.24 -0.61 -17.79
N GLN A 167 -4.38 0.50 -18.51
CA GLN A 167 -5.60 0.81 -19.26
C GLN A 167 -5.70 -0.13 -20.46
N SER A 168 -6.86 -0.78 -20.63
CA SER A 168 -7.13 -1.59 -21.81
C SER A 168 -7.06 -0.71 -23.06
N PRO A 169 -6.33 -1.10 -24.13
CA PRO A 169 -6.20 -0.30 -25.36
C PRO A 169 -7.54 -0.09 -26.11
N ASN A 170 -8.55 -0.92 -25.83
CA ASN A 170 -9.89 -0.81 -26.42
C ASN A 170 -10.79 0.14 -25.63
N ILE A 171 -10.37 1.41 -25.48
CA ILE A 171 -11.16 2.46 -24.81
C ILE A 171 -12.35 2.93 -25.68
N ALA A 172 -12.42 2.50 -26.95
CA ALA A 172 -13.49 2.87 -27.87
C ALA A 172 -14.80 2.09 -27.69
N ASP A 173 -14.88 1.16 -26.74
CA ASP A 173 -16.12 0.45 -26.42
C ASP A 173 -16.94 1.30 -25.42
N GLU A 174 -18.09 1.81 -25.85
CA GLU A 174 -19.03 2.63 -25.04
C GLU A 174 -19.58 1.89 -23.80
N SER A 175 -19.18 0.63 -23.62
CA SER A 175 -19.47 -0.23 -22.47
C SER A 175 -18.51 -0.03 -21.28
N HIS A 176 -17.77 1.09 -21.24
CA HIS A 176 -17.03 1.47 -20.05
C HIS A 176 -17.98 1.58 -18.86
N PRO A 177 -17.86 0.68 -17.87
CA PRO A 177 -18.71 0.72 -16.69
C PRO A 177 -18.38 2.03 -15.99
N ALA A 178 -19.34 2.96 -15.98
CA ALA A 178 -19.22 4.17 -15.20
C ALA A 178 -18.79 3.79 -13.78
N TRP A 179 -17.74 4.43 -13.29
CA TRP A 179 -17.41 4.38 -11.87
C TRP A 179 -18.69 4.65 -11.08
N PRO A 180 -18.95 3.93 -9.98
CA PRO A 180 -20.09 4.25 -9.14
C PRO A 180 -20.11 5.75 -8.79
N PRO A 181 -21.29 6.33 -8.58
CA PRO A 181 -21.40 7.73 -8.19
C PRO A 181 -20.49 8.07 -7.00
N GLU A 182 -20.05 9.32 -6.94
CA GLU A 182 -19.26 9.81 -5.83
C GLU A 182 -20.02 9.63 -4.51
N LYS A 183 -19.30 9.19 -3.48
CA LYS A 183 -19.88 8.92 -2.15
C LYS A 183 -19.73 10.10 -1.20
N SER A 184 -18.70 10.92 -1.41
CA SER A 184 -18.43 12.13 -0.64
C SER A 184 -19.36 13.28 -1.01
N ARG A 185 -19.54 14.22 -0.06
CA ARG A 185 -20.43 15.38 -0.24
C ARG A 185 -19.70 16.72 -0.15
N TYR A 186 -18.62 16.77 0.63
CA TYR A 186 -17.86 18.01 0.85
C TYR A 186 -16.70 18.09 -0.13
N GLU A 187 -16.39 19.30 -0.60
CA GLU A 187 -15.36 19.56 -1.61
C GLU A 187 -14.00 18.92 -1.26
N HIS A 188 -13.49 19.15 -0.05
CA HIS A 188 -12.23 18.56 0.39
C HIS A 188 -12.27 17.01 0.46
N THR A 189 -13.42 16.42 0.82
CA THR A 189 -13.56 14.95 0.80
C THR A 189 -13.69 14.40 -0.62
N LEU A 190 -14.26 15.17 -1.55
CA LEU A 190 -14.35 14.84 -2.96
C LEU A 190 -12.97 14.84 -3.62
N ALA A 191 -12.15 15.86 -3.34
CA ALA A 191 -10.77 15.92 -3.85
C ALA A 191 -9.96 14.68 -3.42
N HIS A 192 -10.09 14.26 -2.16
CA HIS A 192 -9.47 13.02 -1.68
C HIS A 192 -10.01 11.77 -2.39
N GLU A 193 -11.33 11.68 -2.59
CA GLU A 193 -11.97 10.57 -3.31
C GLU A 193 -11.51 10.50 -4.77
N HIS A 194 -11.40 11.63 -5.47
CA HIS A 194 -10.89 11.70 -6.84
C HIS A 194 -9.44 11.20 -6.92
N ALA A 195 -8.58 11.65 -5.99
CA ALA A 195 -7.19 11.20 -5.93
C ALA A 195 -7.09 9.67 -5.70
N LEU A 196 -7.96 9.11 -4.86
CA LEU A 196 -8.06 7.67 -4.63
C LEU A 196 -8.61 6.92 -5.86
N ARG A 197 -9.63 7.46 -6.52
CA ARG A 197 -10.20 6.86 -7.74
C ARG A 197 -9.18 6.83 -8.89
N ALA A 198 -8.28 7.81 -8.97
CA ALA A 198 -7.21 7.83 -9.98
C ALA A 198 -6.27 6.61 -9.86
N ILE A 199 -5.91 6.21 -8.64
CA ILE A 199 -5.08 5.00 -8.40
C ILE A 199 -5.88 3.69 -8.48
N LEU A 200 -7.21 3.76 -8.48
CA LEU A 200 -8.04 2.56 -8.64
C LEU A 200 -8.54 2.40 -10.08
N PHE A 201 -8.37 3.39 -10.94
CA PHE A 201 -8.92 3.39 -12.29
C PHE A 201 -8.60 2.12 -13.08
N PRO A 202 -7.35 1.62 -13.07
CA PRO A 202 -7.02 0.36 -13.75
C PRO A 202 -7.73 -0.87 -13.16
N LEU A 203 -8.13 -0.81 -11.89
CA LEU A 203 -8.84 -1.87 -11.18
C LEU A 203 -10.37 -1.81 -11.39
N ALA A 204 -10.90 -0.71 -11.94
CA ALA A 204 -12.35 -0.49 -12.09
C ALA A 204 -13.05 -1.59 -12.89
N TYR A 205 -12.34 -2.15 -13.88
CA TYR A 205 -12.85 -3.17 -14.81
C TYR A 205 -12.77 -4.58 -14.24
N LEU A 206 -12.00 -4.79 -13.18
CA LEU A 206 -11.76 -6.13 -12.68
C LEU A 206 -13.03 -6.79 -12.11
N ARG A 207 -14.03 -6.00 -11.70
CA ARG A 207 -15.34 -6.53 -11.29
C ARG A 207 -16.08 -7.29 -12.41
N PHE A 208 -15.69 -7.10 -13.68
CA PHE A 208 -16.27 -7.80 -14.84
C PHE A 208 -15.38 -8.93 -15.37
N ARG A 209 -14.15 -9.07 -14.86
CA ARG A 209 -13.15 -10.06 -15.30
C ARG A 209 -12.93 -11.09 -14.19
N TYR A 210 -13.97 -11.87 -13.89
CA TYR A 210 -14.01 -12.79 -12.75
C TYR A 210 -12.83 -13.77 -12.69
N ASP A 211 -12.38 -14.29 -13.83
CA ASP A 211 -11.32 -15.32 -13.88
C ASP A 211 -9.90 -14.75 -13.80
N GLU A 212 -9.71 -13.44 -13.93
CA GLU A 212 -8.38 -12.79 -13.91
C GLU A 212 -8.21 -11.73 -12.82
N LEU A 213 -9.28 -11.42 -12.08
CA LEU A 213 -9.36 -10.35 -11.07
C LEU A 213 -8.18 -10.37 -10.10
N SER A 214 -7.98 -11.49 -9.41
CA SER A 214 -6.94 -11.60 -8.38
C SER A 214 -5.54 -11.42 -8.96
N ARG A 215 -5.27 -12.05 -10.11
CA ARG A 215 -4.00 -11.92 -10.82
C ARG A 215 -3.73 -10.46 -11.19
N LEU A 216 -4.67 -9.82 -11.88
CA LEU A 216 -4.53 -8.41 -12.32
C LEU A 216 -4.42 -7.45 -11.14
N PHE A 217 -5.17 -7.69 -10.05
CA PHE A 217 -5.08 -6.92 -8.82
C PHE A 217 -3.66 -6.96 -8.25
N PHE A 218 -3.07 -8.14 -8.09
CA PHE A 218 -1.70 -8.26 -7.57
C PHE A 218 -0.63 -7.73 -8.54
N THR A 219 -0.80 -7.95 -9.84
CA THR A 219 0.12 -7.41 -10.85
C THR A 219 0.15 -5.88 -10.83
N TYR A 220 -1.00 -5.23 -10.68
CA TYR A 220 -1.10 -3.77 -10.57
C TYR A 220 -0.57 -3.25 -9.22
N LEU A 221 -0.85 -3.99 -8.14
CA LEU A 221 -0.47 -3.58 -6.79
C LEU A 221 1.05 -3.53 -6.58
N PHE A 222 1.81 -4.40 -7.25
CA PHE A 222 3.27 -4.44 -7.14
C PHE A 222 3.94 -3.10 -7.47
N PRO A 223 3.80 -2.54 -8.70
CA PRO A 223 4.37 -1.23 -9.03
C PRO A 223 3.71 -0.09 -8.25
N LEU A 224 2.40 -0.16 -7.99
CA LEU A 224 1.71 0.87 -7.20
C LEU A 224 2.29 0.99 -5.79
N ARG A 225 2.62 -0.14 -5.14
CA ARG A 225 3.24 -0.14 -3.80
C ARG A 225 4.54 0.65 -3.80
N ILE A 226 5.39 0.45 -4.79
CA ILE A 226 6.68 1.14 -4.90
C ILE A 226 6.46 2.65 -5.05
N ILE A 227 5.54 3.05 -5.94
CA ILE A 227 5.18 4.45 -6.13
C ILE A 227 4.66 5.07 -4.83
N LEU A 228 3.69 4.42 -4.18
CA LEU A 228 3.07 4.95 -2.96
C LEU A 228 4.02 4.96 -1.77
N SER A 229 4.99 4.04 -1.70
CA SER A 229 6.00 4.04 -0.64
C SER A 229 6.82 5.34 -0.60
N ALA A 230 6.93 6.06 -1.72
CA ALA A 230 7.57 7.38 -1.77
C ALA A 230 6.79 8.49 -1.04
N LEU A 231 5.52 8.27 -0.69
CA LEU A 231 4.72 9.20 0.13
C LEU A 231 5.17 9.22 1.61
N SER A 232 6.08 8.34 2.02
CA SER A 232 6.54 8.23 3.40
C SER A 232 7.96 7.67 3.50
N PRO A 233 8.81 8.34 4.30
CA PRO A 233 10.01 9.15 3.93
C PRO A 233 10.94 8.49 2.87
N PRO A 234 11.99 9.18 2.33
CA PRO A 234 12.55 8.82 1.02
C PRO A 234 13.00 7.37 0.94
N VAL A 235 12.54 6.69 -0.11
CA VAL A 235 13.07 5.41 -0.59
C VAL A 235 14.55 5.67 -0.89
N SER A 236 15.48 5.03 -0.16
CA SER A 236 16.84 4.90 -0.68
C SER A 236 16.69 3.99 -1.89
N ILE A 237 16.83 4.57 -3.07
CA ILE A 237 16.71 3.90 -4.36
C ILE A 237 17.51 2.59 -4.27
N LEU A 238 16.82 1.45 -4.28
CA LEU A 238 17.45 0.19 -4.61
C LEU A 238 17.90 0.36 -6.06
N SER A 239 19.21 0.41 -6.26
CA SER A 239 19.79 0.34 -7.59
C SER A 239 19.49 -1.05 -8.14
N TYR A 240 18.40 -1.19 -8.89
CA TYR A 240 18.22 -2.34 -9.75
C TYR A 240 19.35 -2.29 -10.80
N ARG A 241 20.26 -3.28 -10.75
CA ARG A 241 21.05 -3.70 -11.90
C ARG A 241 20.34 -4.85 -12.58
#